data_AF-A0AAD8YM05-F1
#
_entry.id   AF-A0AAD8YM05-F1
#
_cell.length_a   1.000
_cell.length_b   1.000
_cell.length_c   1.000
_cell.angle_alpha   90.00
_cell.angle_beta   90.00
_cell.angle_gamma   90.00
#
_symmetry.space_group_name_H-M   'P 1'
#
loop_
_entity.id
_entity.type
_entity.pdbx_description
1 polymer ?
#
loop_
_entity_poly.entity_id
_entity_poly.type
_entity_poly.pdbx_seq_one_letter_code
_entity_poly.pdbx_strand_id
1 'polypeptide(L)'
;MKYKAIFDIDGNNWSARFNNLLCYNSVIIKIAPDFVEANFKGLIPGVHYLPAMLDNITQVAEFVMDRTMMPDAQVVANANAWCKEI
;
A
#
# COMPACT_ATOMS: atom_id res chain seq x y z
N MET A 1 4.82 3.43 -14.34
CA MET A 1 5.21 4.21 -13.14
C MET A 1 6.71 4.11 -12.93
N LYS A 2 7.37 5.18 -12.44
CA LYS A 2 8.84 5.25 -12.28
C LYS A 2 9.35 4.62 -10.97
N TYR A 3 8.49 4.52 -9.96
CA TYR A 3 8.86 4.09 -8.61
C TYR A 3 8.33 2.69 -8.32
N LYS A 4 9.16 1.83 -7.71
CA LYS A 4 8.78 0.46 -7.32
C LYS A 4 7.78 0.46 -6.17
N ALA A 5 8.00 1.33 -5.18
CA ALA A 5 7.17 1.46 -4.00
C ALA A 5 6.83 2.94 -3.72
N ILE A 6 5.70 3.18 -3.06
CA ILE A 6 5.25 4.50 -2.60
C ILE A 6 4.78 4.37 -1.16
N PHE A 7 5.29 5.25 -0.28
CA PHE A 7 4.77 5.35 1.08
C PHE A 7 3.48 6.16 1.10
N ASP A 8 2.50 5.63 1.83
CA ASP A 8 1.29 6.33 2.23
C ASP A 8 1.24 6.50 3.75
N ILE A 9 1.11 7.74 4.19
CA ILE A 9 1.11 8.14 5.60
C ILE A 9 -0.09 9.06 5.76
N ASP A 10 -0.89 8.82 6.79
CA ASP A 10 -2.03 9.68 7.09
C ASP A 10 -1.56 11.06 7.54
N GLY A 11 -2.36 12.07 7.21
CA GLY A 11 -2.17 13.41 7.73
C GLY A 11 -2.79 13.54 9.12
N ASN A 12 -3.75 14.46 9.26
CA ASN A 12 -4.42 14.67 10.54
C ASN A 12 -5.25 13.46 11.01
N ASN A 13 -5.75 12.61 10.09
CA ASN A 13 -6.59 11.45 10.41
C ASN A 13 -6.54 10.37 9.32
N TRP A 14 -6.56 10.75 8.04
CA TRP A 14 -6.55 9.84 6.89
C TRP A 14 -5.67 10.38 5.75
N SER A 15 -5.49 9.56 4.71
CA SER A 15 -4.79 9.91 3.48
C SER A 15 -5.78 9.91 2.31
N ALA A 16 -6.21 11.10 1.88
CA ALA A 16 -7.10 11.26 0.73
C ALA A 16 -6.51 10.72 -0.60
N ARG A 17 -5.20 10.43 -0.62
CA ARG A 17 -4.52 9.86 -1.79
C ARG A 17 -4.47 8.33 -1.77
N PHE A 18 -4.74 7.67 -0.64
CA PHE A 18 -4.51 6.23 -0.51
C PHE A 18 -5.25 5.40 -1.56
N ASN A 19 -6.54 5.66 -1.79
CA ASN A 19 -7.32 4.94 -2.81
C ASN A 19 -6.76 5.13 -4.22
N ASN A 20 -6.37 6.36 -4.57
CA ASN A 20 -5.80 6.64 -5.88
C ASN A 20 -4.44 5.96 -6.09
N LEU A 21 -3.65 5.85 -5.02
CA LEU A 21 -2.35 5.18 -5.06
C LEU A 21 -2.50 3.68 -5.33
N LEU A 22 -3.58 3.04 -4.89
CA LEU A 22 -3.85 1.61 -5.14
C LEU A 22 -4.11 1.30 -6.62
N CYS A 23 -4.46 2.31 -7.43
CA CYS A 23 -4.54 2.18 -8.90
C CYS A 23 -3.19 2.33 -9.60
N TYR A 24 -2.09 2.51 -8.86
CA TYR A 24 -0.78 2.68 -9.46
C TYR A 24 -0.08 1.33 -9.58
N ASN A 25 0.74 1.19 -10.61
CA ASN A 25 1.61 0.02 -10.79
C ASN A 25 2.86 0.08 -9.89
N SER A 26 2.66 0.33 -8.60
CA SER A 26 3.68 0.46 -7.56
C SER A 26 3.18 -0.20 -6.28
N VAL A 27 4.07 -0.80 -5.49
CA VAL A 27 3.72 -1.33 -4.17
C VAL A 27 3.40 -0.17 -3.24
N ILE A 28 2.22 -0.20 -2.61
CA ILE A 28 1.85 0.81 -1.62
C ILE A 28 2.25 0.30 -0.24
N ILE A 29 3.08 1.05 0.46
CA ILE A 29 3.43 0.80 1.85
C ILE A 29 2.62 1.78 2.70
N LYS A 30 1.58 1.27 3.38
CA LYS A 30 0.67 2.08 4.19
C LYS A 30 1.13 2.04 5.64
N ILE A 31 1.43 3.20 6.19
CA ILE A 31 1.61 3.33 7.64
C ILE A 31 0.27 3.08 8.31
N ALA A 32 0.29 2.18 9.30
CA ALA A 32 -0.88 1.71 10.03
C ALA A 32 -1.78 2.90 10.39
N PRO A 33 -3.01 2.95 9.85
CA PRO A 33 -3.91 4.07 10.09
C PRO A 33 -4.52 3.97 11.48
N ASP A 34 -4.62 5.09 12.19
CA ASP A 34 -5.37 5.18 13.44
C ASP A 34 -6.89 5.17 13.19
N PHE A 35 -7.31 5.54 11.98
CA PHE A 35 -8.71 5.62 11.56
C PHE A 35 -8.94 4.89 10.23
N VAL A 36 -9.99 4.09 10.17
CA VAL A 36 -10.40 3.42 8.93
C VAL A 36 -11.50 4.21 8.22
N GLU A 37 -11.40 4.33 6.89
CA GLU A 37 -12.41 4.97 6.07
C GLU A 37 -13.47 3.95 5.58
N ALA A 38 -14.71 4.41 5.37
CA ALA A 38 -15.80 3.55 4.91
C ALA A 38 -15.54 2.92 3.52
N ASN A 39 -14.74 3.61 2.71
CA ASN A 39 -14.30 3.16 1.38
C ASN A 39 -13.20 2.07 1.45
N PHE A 40 -12.67 1.69 2.64
CA PHE A 40 -11.70 0.61 2.78
C PHE A 40 -12.34 -0.78 2.75
N LYS A 41 -13.62 -0.88 2.37
CA LYS A 41 -14.33 -2.15 2.31
C LYS A 41 -13.59 -3.13 1.38
N GLY A 42 -13.15 -4.25 1.93
CA GLY A 42 -12.41 -5.27 1.18
C GLY A 42 -10.90 -5.00 1.05
N LEU A 43 -10.38 -3.88 1.57
CA LEU A 43 -8.94 -3.67 1.65
C LEU A 43 -8.33 -4.50 2.78
N ILE A 44 -7.37 -5.32 2.40
CA ILE A 44 -6.70 -6.28 3.28
C ILE A 44 -5.18 -6.01 3.25
N PRO A 45 -4.55 -5.71 4.41
CA PRO A 45 -3.09 -5.61 4.53
C PRO A 45 -2.40 -6.91 4.09
N GLY A 46 -1.28 -6.79 3.39
CA GLY A 46 -0.54 -7.92 2.81
C GLY A 46 -1.13 -8.46 1.51
N VAL A 47 -2.36 -8.08 1.16
CA VAL A 47 -3.03 -8.50 -0.09
C VAL A 47 -3.05 -7.36 -1.11
N HIS A 48 -3.42 -6.15 -0.70
CA HIS A 48 -3.58 -4.98 -1.58
C HIS A 48 -2.50 -3.91 -1.36
N TYR A 49 -1.91 -3.90 -0.17
CA TYR A 49 -0.83 -2.99 0.21
C TYR A 49 0.01 -3.67 1.29
N LEU A 50 1.23 -3.19 1.53
CA LEU A 50 2.05 -3.66 2.65
C LEU A 50 1.84 -2.76 3.87
N PRO A 51 1.43 -3.31 5.01
CA PRO A 51 1.35 -2.54 6.24
C PRO A 51 2.76 -2.29 6.80
N ALA A 52 2.97 -1.10 7.35
CA ALA A 52 4.16 -0.75 8.10
C ALA A 52 3.80 0.12 9.31
N MET A 53 4.69 0.18 10.28
CA MET A 53 4.71 1.14 11.38
C MET A 53 5.86 2.11 11.17
N LEU A 54 5.83 3.27 11.84
CA LEU A 54 6.91 4.26 11.70
C LEU A 54 8.28 3.73 12.14
N ASP A 55 8.31 2.83 13.12
CA ASP A 55 9.54 2.20 13.63
C ASP A 55 10.16 1.18 12.66
N ASN A 56 9.35 0.55 11.79
CA ASN A 56 9.79 -0.50 10.87
C ASN A 56 9.71 -0.12 9.38
N ILE A 57 9.41 1.14 9.07
CA ILE A 57 9.21 1.61 7.68
C ILE A 57 10.38 1.28 6.75
N THR A 58 11.62 1.42 7.23
CA THR A 58 12.83 1.11 6.45
C THR A 58 12.94 -0.38 6.14
N GLN A 59 12.61 -1.25 7.11
CA GLN A 59 12.68 -2.71 6.93
C GLN A 59 11.68 -3.18 5.87
N VAL A 60 10.46 -2.61 5.86
CA VAL A 60 9.45 -2.91 4.84
C VAL A 60 9.89 -2.38 3.46
N ALA A 61 10.54 -1.21 3.42
CA ALA A 61 11.10 -0.69 2.18
C ALA A 61 12.19 -1.61 1.61
N GLU A 62 13.12 -2.05 2.45
CA GLU A 62 14.20 -2.97 2.08
C GLU A 62 13.65 -4.31 1.57
N PHE A 63 12.63 -4.84 2.24
CA PHE A 63 11.90 -6.02 1.80
C PHE A 63 11.32 -5.86 0.39
N VAL A 64 10.66 -4.72 0.10
CA VAL A 64 10.14 -4.43 -1.25
C VAL A 64 11.27 -4.23 -2.25
N MET A 65 12.45 -3.77 -1.85
CA MET A 65 13.56 -3.56 -2.79
C MET A 65 14.30 -4.85 -3.13
N ASP A 66 14.23 -5.87 -2.27
CA ASP A 66 14.80 -7.19 -2.53
C ASP A 66 14.12 -7.84 -3.74
N ARG A 67 14.92 -8.13 -4.78
CA ARG A 67 14.44 -8.71 -6.05
C ARG A 67 14.20 -10.22 -5.98
N THR A 68 14.66 -10.87 -4.92
CA THR A 68 14.46 -12.31 -4.71
C THR A 68 13.11 -12.63 -4.06
N MET A 69 12.48 -11.61 -3.47
CA MET A 69 11.19 -11.71 -2.82
C MET A 69 10.09 -11.40 -3.85
N MET A 70 9.22 -12.38 -4.13
CA MET A 70 8.18 -12.33 -5.17
C MET A 70 6.82 -11.65 -4.83
N PRO A 71 6.52 -11.11 -3.64
CA PRO A 71 5.13 -10.70 -3.34
C PRO A 71 4.69 -9.40 -4.03
N ASP A 72 5.61 -8.60 -4.57
CA ASP A 72 5.31 -7.27 -5.11
C ASP A 72 4.30 -7.29 -6.27
N ALA A 73 4.45 -8.22 -7.21
CA ALA A 73 3.62 -8.26 -8.42
C ALA A 73 2.17 -8.64 -8.10
N GLN A 74 1.96 -9.57 -7.17
CA GLN A 74 0.62 -9.99 -6.77
C GLN A 74 -0.08 -8.90 -5.95
N VAL A 75 0.64 -8.25 -5.03
CA VAL A 75 0.08 -7.14 -4.24
C VAL A 75 -0.37 -6.01 -5.16
N VAL A 76 0.45 -5.63 -6.15
CA VAL A 76 0.10 -4.61 -7.14
C VAL A 76 -1.09 -5.05 -8.01
N ALA A 77 -1.15 -6.31 -8.44
CA ALA A 77 -2.27 -6.81 -9.24
C ALA A 77 -3.60 -6.75 -8.46
N ASN A 78 -3.58 -7.17 -7.19
CA ASN A 78 -4.74 -7.12 -6.32
C ASN A 78 -5.19 -5.68 -6.05
N ALA A 79 -4.25 -4.78 -5.76
CA ALA A 79 -4.53 -3.36 -5.54
C ALA A 79 -5.27 -2.74 -6.74
N ASN A 80 -4.75 -2.99 -7.94
CA ASN A 80 -5.32 -2.50 -9.19
C ASN A 80 -6.67 -3.13 -9.53
N ALA A 81 -6.91 -4.38 -9.12
CA ALA A 81 -8.21 -5.03 -9.28
C ALA A 81 -9.24 -4.37 -8.36
N TRP A 82 -8.90 -4.26 -7.07
CA TRP A 82 -9.75 -3.63 -6.08
C TRP A 82 -10.10 -2.19 -6.45
N CYS A 83 -9.12 -1.41 -6.92
CA CYS A 83 -9.35 0.00 -7.20
C CYS A 83 -10.31 0.27 -8.38
N LYS A 84 -10.58 -0.73 -9.22
CA LYS A 84 -11.55 -0.64 -10.33
C LYS A 84 -12.97 -0.96 -9.92
N GLU A 85 -13.17 -1.53 -8.73
CA GLU A 85 -14.46 -1.96 -8.21
C GLU A 85 -15.13 -0.91 -7.31
N ILE A 86 -14.41 0.16 -6.97
CA ILE A 86 -14.88 1.27 -6.11
C ILE A 86 -15.50 2.40 -6.93
#